data_AF-T1FXT7-F1
#
_entry.id   AF-T1FXT7-F1
#
_cell.length_a   1.000
_cell.length_b   1.000
_cell.length_c   1.000
_cell.angle_alpha   90.00
_cell.angle_beta   90.00
_cell.angle_gamma   90.00
#
_symmetry.space_group_name_H-M   'P 1'
#
loop_
_entity.id
_entity.type
_entity.pdbx_description
1 polymer ?
#
loop_
_entity_poly.entity_id
_entity_poly.type
_entity_poly.pdbx_seq_one_letter_code
_entity_poly.pdbx_strand_id
1 'polypeptide(L)'
;ETFIFQREGCWYKYSGLKLPDSQLEVITEVTGVAECKRFCESYDVGPVCYVLQVVSNVCYRNKEAVVDWSDKMEDQPDSMQYQLASCPFNHLNN
;
A
#
# COMPACT_ATOMS: atom_id res chain seq x y z
N GLU A 1 28.27 -1.30 2.22
CA GLU A 1 27.21 -1.65 3.18
C GLU A 1 25.88 -1.39 2.50
N THR A 2 24.96 -2.36 2.50
CA THR A 2 23.62 -2.18 1.93
C THR A 2 22.69 -1.76 3.05
N PHE A 3 22.27 -0.51 3.07
CA PHE A 3 21.29 -0.01 4.03
C PHE A 3 19.90 -0.44 3.54
N ILE A 4 19.28 -1.40 4.22
CA ILE A 4 17.88 -1.74 3.98
C ILE A 4 17.04 -0.69 4.73
N PHE A 5 16.46 0.27 4.01
CA PHE A 5 15.48 1.18 4.59
C PHE A 5 14.17 0.41 4.81
N GLN A 6 13.92 -0.03 6.04
CA GLN A 6 12.60 -0.55 6.43
C GLN A 6 11.76 0.61 6.94
N ARG A 7 10.67 0.93 6.23
CA ARG A 7 9.68 1.89 6.73
C ARG A 7 8.78 1.22 7.77
N GLU A 8 8.86 1.70 9.00
CA GLU A 8 7.97 1.26 10.08
C GLU A 8 6.69 2.12 10.10
N GLY A 9 5.53 1.48 10.00
CA GLY A 9 4.23 2.13 10.04
C GLY A 9 3.09 1.13 10.23
N CYS A 10 1.87 1.65 10.32
CA CYS A 10 0.67 0.84 10.47
C CYS A 10 -0.08 0.74 9.15
N TRP A 11 -0.48 -0.49 8.81
CA TRP A 11 -1.31 -0.76 7.64
C TRP A 11 -2.79 -0.67 8.01
N TYR A 12 -3.47 0.33 7.47
CA TYR A 12 -4.92 0.49 7.56
C TYR A 12 -5.58 -0.21 6.39
N LYS A 13 -6.65 -0.96 6.65
CA LYS A 13 -7.35 -1.79 5.64
C LYS A 13 -8.69 -1.17 5.28
N TYR A 14 -8.97 -1.07 3.98
CA TYR A 14 -10.22 -0.52 3.43
C TYR A 14 -10.80 -1.49 2.40
N SER A 15 -11.91 -2.14 2.75
CA SER A 15 -12.64 -3.05 1.85
C SER A 15 -13.51 -2.25 0.89
N GLY A 16 -13.59 -2.65 -0.38
CA GLY A 16 -14.43 -1.96 -1.36
C GLY A 16 -13.81 -0.70 -1.97
N LEU A 17 -12.70 -0.21 -1.41
CA LEU A 17 -12.00 0.96 -1.90
C LEU A 17 -11.04 0.57 -3.04
N LYS A 18 -11.11 1.31 -4.14
CA LYS A 18 -10.26 1.10 -5.32
C LYS A 18 -9.81 2.45 -5.91
N LEU A 19 -8.53 2.55 -6.28
CA LEU A 19 -8.01 3.63 -7.11
C LEU A 19 -8.03 3.22 -8.59
N PRO A 20 -8.14 4.18 -9.52
CA PRO A 20 -7.98 3.94 -10.94
C PRO A 20 -6.62 3.32 -11.26
N ASP A 21 -6.61 2.37 -12.20
CA ASP A 21 -5.38 1.67 -12.58
C ASP A 21 -4.31 2.62 -13.15
N SER A 22 -4.69 3.79 -13.66
CA SER A 22 -3.76 4.84 -14.11
C SER A 22 -2.86 5.40 -13.00
N GLN A 23 -3.29 5.31 -11.74
CA GLN A 23 -2.54 5.76 -10.56
C GLN A 23 -1.72 4.64 -9.92
N LEU A 24 -1.77 3.44 -10.48
CA LEU A 24 -1.24 2.23 -9.89
C LEU A 24 -0.24 1.55 -10.81
N GLU A 25 0.64 0.77 -10.21
CA GLU A 25 1.51 -0.15 -10.93
C GLU A 25 1.54 -1.50 -10.22
N VAL A 26 1.67 -2.56 -10.99
CA VAL A 26 1.67 -3.93 -10.49
C VAL A 26 2.98 -4.25 -9.78
N ILE A 27 2.90 -4.96 -8.66
CA ILE A 27 4.05 -5.60 -8.03
C ILE A 27 4.12 -7.02 -8.60
N THR A 28 5.10 -7.29 -9.45
CA THR A 28 5.17 -8.56 -10.23
C THR A 28 5.85 -9.69 -9.49
N GLU A 29 6.60 -9.37 -8.45
CA GLU A 29 7.51 -10.26 -7.73
C GLU A 29 6.80 -11.09 -6.65
N VAL A 30 5.60 -10.68 -6.24
CA VAL A 30 4.89 -11.25 -5.09
C VAL A 30 3.38 -11.27 -5.31
N THR A 31 2.71 -12.25 -4.69
CA THR A 31 1.25 -12.43 -4.81
C THR A 31 0.55 -12.49 -3.45
N GLY A 32 1.29 -12.70 -2.35
CA GLY A 32 0.74 -12.67 -1.01
C GLY A 32 0.68 -11.27 -0.44
N VAL A 33 -0.45 -10.87 0.17
CA VAL A 33 -0.62 -9.55 0.80
C VAL A 33 0.51 -9.20 1.76
N ALA A 34 0.97 -10.15 2.57
CA ALA A 34 2.07 -9.94 3.51
C ALA A 34 3.40 -9.64 2.81
N GLU A 35 3.65 -10.28 1.66
CA GLU A 35 4.84 -10.05 0.85
C GLU A 35 4.75 -8.72 0.10
N CYS A 36 3.56 -8.35 -0.38
CA CYS A 36 3.31 -7.04 -1.00
C CYS A 36 3.55 -5.89 -0.01
N LYS A 37 3.15 -6.06 1.25
CA LYS A 37 3.45 -5.10 2.33
C LYS A 37 4.95 -4.96 2.55
N ARG A 38 5.67 -6.08 2.69
CA ARG A 38 7.14 -6.06 2.86
C ARG A 38 7.84 -5.41 1.67
N PHE A 39 7.42 -5.73 0.44
CA PHE A 39 7.94 -5.08 -0.77
C PHE A 39 7.76 -3.57 -0.69
N CYS A 40 6.56 -3.11 -0.34
CA CYS A 40 6.22 -1.70 -0.25
C CYS A 40 7.03 -0.97 0.85
N GLU A 41 7.22 -1.61 2.00
CA GLU A 41 8.02 -1.10 3.12
C GLU A 41 9.49 -0.93 2.76
N SER A 42 10.03 -1.82 1.92
CA SER A 42 11.42 -1.78 1.45
C SER A 42 11.64 -1.03 0.14
N TYR A 43 10.58 -0.57 -0.53
CA TYR A 43 10.67 0.03 -1.86
C TYR A 43 11.31 1.42 -1.82
N ASP A 44 12.49 1.56 -2.44
CA ASP A 44 13.31 2.79 -2.40
C ASP A 44 13.74 3.33 -3.77
N VAL A 45 13.36 2.67 -4.87
CA VAL A 45 13.78 3.05 -6.24
C VAL A 45 12.82 4.00 -6.97
N GLY A 46 11.78 4.50 -6.30
CA GLY A 46 10.79 5.41 -6.88
C GLY A 46 9.93 6.10 -5.82
N PRO A 47 8.71 6.56 -6.17
CA PRO A 47 7.80 7.16 -5.20
C PRO A 47 7.56 6.25 -4.01
N VAL A 48 7.53 6.85 -2.82
CA VAL A 48 7.28 6.15 -1.55
C VAL A 48 6.04 5.28 -1.72
N CYS A 49 6.17 3.99 -1.44
CA CYS A 49 5.04 3.10 -1.48
C CYS A 49 4.28 3.24 -0.16
N TYR A 50 3.06 3.77 -0.23
CA TYR A 50 2.19 3.97 0.92
C TYR A 50 0.74 3.57 0.67
N VAL A 51 0.38 3.23 -0.57
CA VAL A 51 -0.89 2.59 -0.91
C VAL A 51 -0.61 1.26 -1.59
N LEU A 52 -1.24 0.21 -1.09
CA LEU A 52 -1.34 -1.07 -1.75
C LEU A 52 -2.80 -1.35 -2.09
N GLN A 53 -3.06 -1.85 -3.28
CA GLN A 53 -4.37 -2.32 -3.69
C GLN A 53 -4.25 -3.77 -4.13
N VAL A 54 -5.17 -4.61 -3.69
CA VAL A 54 -5.21 -6.03 -4.03
C VAL A 54 -6.53 -6.30 -4.73
N VAL A 55 -6.44 -6.73 -5.99
CA VAL A 55 -7.60 -7.12 -6.82
C VAL A 55 -7.32 -8.49 -7.40
N SER A 56 -8.19 -9.46 -7.12
CA SER A 56 -8.03 -10.84 -7.59
C SER A 56 -6.64 -11.45 -7.31
N ASN A 57 -6.09 -11.21 -6.11
CA ASN A 57 -4.74 -11.60 -5.67
C ASN A 57 -3.56 -10.94 -6.41
N VAL A 58 -3.81 -9.95 -7.25
CA VAL A 58 -2.76 -9.11 -7.85
C VAL A 58 -2.55 -7.90 -6.96
N CYS A 59 -1.30 -7.65 -6.56
CA CYS A 59 -0.93 -6.49 -5.78
C CYS A 59 -0.50 -5.33 -6.68
N TYR A 60 -0.98 -4.15 -6.33
CA TYR A 60 -0.63 -2.90 -6.97
C TYR A 60 -0.15 -1.92 -5.92
N ARG A 61 0.79 -1.03 -6.27
CA ARG A 61 1.21 0.10 -5.44
C ARG A 61 0.83 1.43 -6.06
N ASN A 62 0.81 2.50 -5.25
CA ASN A 62 0.78 3.85 -5.81
C ASN A 62 1.98 4.09 -6.73
N LYS A 63 1.68 4.57 -7.93
CA LYS A 63 2.67 4.92 -8.93
C LYS A 63 3.30 6.28 -8.67
N GLU A 64 2.47 7.24 -8.25
CA GLU A 64 2.88 8.62 -8.01
C GLU A 64 3.16 8.88 -6.53
N ALA A 65 3.95 9.93 -6.24
CA ALA A 65 4.24 10.35 -4.87
C ALA A 65 2.99 10.88 -4.13
N VAL A 66 2.02 11.39 -4.89
CA VAL A 66 0.73 11.84 -4.38
C VAL A 66 -0.36 11.16 -5.19
N VAL A 67 -1.16 10.34 -4.50
CA VAL A 67 -2.38 9.74 -5.01
C VAL A 67 -3.48 10.80 -5.07
N ASP A 68 -4.19 10.84 -6.19
CA ASP A 68 -5.43 11.59 -6.33
C ASP A 68 -6.61 10.76 -5.81
N TRP A 69 -7.18 11.22 -4.70
CA TRP A 69 -8.30 10.57 -4.03
C TRP A 69 -9.67 11.03 -4.53
N SER A 70 -9.74 12.00 -5.46
CA SER A 70 -11.03 12.43 -6.05
C SER A 70 -11.67 11.31 -6.86
N ASP A 71 -10.84 10.53 -7.54
CA ASP A 71 -11.26 9.50 -8.49
C ASP A 71 -11.35 8.10 -7.85
N LYS A 72 -11.33 8.04 -6.52
CA LYS A 72 -11.52 6.77 -5.81
C LYS A 72 -12.90 6.19 -6.09
N MET A 73 -12.93 4.88 -6.29
CA MET A 73 -14.15 4.10 -6.41
C MET A 73 -14.41 3.39 -5.09
N GLU A 74 -15.66 3.42 -4.65
CA GLU A 74 -16.15 2.70 -3.48
C GLU A 74 -16.98 1.49 -3.93
N ASP A 75 -17.36 0.63 -2.99
CA ASP A 75 -18.19 -0.57 -3.23
C ASP A 75 -17.65 -1.55 -4.29
N GLN A 76 -16.32 -1.64 -4.45
CA GLN A 76 -15.67 -2.59 -5.37
C GLN A 76 -15.44 -3.94 -4.68
N PRO A 77 -16.29 -4.97 -4.92
CA PRO A 77 -16.35 -6.18 -4.09
C PRO A 77 -15.08 -7.04 -4.15
N ASP A 78 -14.28 -6.89 -5.19
CA ASP A 78 -13.03 -7.60 -5.44
C ASP A 78 -11.78 -6.81 -5.03
N SER A 79 -11.95 -5.59 -4.52
CA SER A 79 -10.85 -4.69 -4.14
C SER A 79 -10.64 -4.63 -2.64
N MET A 80 -9.38 -4.73 -2.25
CA MET A 80 -8.92 -4.46 -0.90
C MET A 80 -7.74 -3.48 -0.94
N GLN A 81 -7.89 -2.33 -0.29
CA GLN A 81 -6.81 -1.36 -0.18
C GLN A 81 -6.15 -1.43 1.21
N TYR A 82 -4.84 -1.28 1.23
CA TYR A 82 -4.03 -1.12 2.43
C TYR A 82 -3.26 0.18 2.33
N GLN A 83 -3.34 1.02 3.35
CA GLN A 83 -2.64 2.31 3.39
C GLN A 83 -1.65 2.32 4.54
N LEU A 84 -0.40 2.67 4.25
CA LEU A 84 0.66 2.80 5.24
C LEU A 84 0.68 4.23 5.76
N ALA A 85 0.52 4.39 7.07
CA ALA A 85 0.68 5.66 7.75
C ALA A 85 1.35 5.46 9.10
N SER A 86 1.70 6.56 9.76
CA SER A 86 2.18 6.52 11.15
C SER A 86 1.19 5.77 12.03
N CYS A 87 1.69 4.86 12.85
CA CYS A 87 0.87 4.21 13.86
C CYS A 87 0.26 5.28 14.80
N PRO A 88 -0.99 5.11 15.25
CA PRO A 88 -1.50 5.97 16.31
C PRO A 88 -0.59 5.73 17.53
N PHE A 89 -0.21 6.81 18.23
CA PHE A 89 0.47 6.69 19.52
C PHE A 89 -0.45 5.96 20.50
N ASN A 90 -0.38 4.63 20.54
CA ASN A 90 -0.74 3.92 21.76
C ASN A 90 0.39 4.24 22.74
N HIS A 91 0.15 5.23 23.60
CA HIS A 91 0.81 5.34 24.88
C HIS A 91 0.59 4.01 25.64
N LEU A 92 1.46 3.04 25.40
CA LEU A 92 1.75 1.99 26.36
C LEU A 92 2.71 2.60 27.38
N ASN A 93 2.15 3.47 28.24
CA ASN A 93 2.66 3.56 29.60
C ASN A 93 2.13 2.31 30.30
N ASN A 94 3.00 1.32 30.47
CA ASN A 94 2.85 0.30 31.50
C ASN A 94 4.18 0.18 32.22
#